data_AF-A0A6A3HJS8-F1
#
_entry.id   AF-A0A6A3HJS8-F1
#
_cell.length_a   1.000
_cell.length_b   1.000
_cell.length_c   1.000
_cell.angle_alpha   90.00
_cell.angle_beta   90.00
_cell.angle_gamma   90.00
#
_symmetry.space_group_name_H-M   'P 1'
#
loop_
_entity.id
_entity.type
_entity.pdbx_description
1 polymer ?
#
loop_
_entity_poly.entity_id
_entity_poly.type
_entity_poly.pdbx_seq_one_letter_code
_entity_poly.pdbx_strand_id
1 'polypeptide(L)'
;MELKDLAPLLLKKERANGDISPAVLTNILRNVKAANDRRKQLVALVERHPVLSDLDMMFRNHTQRYEFGLKKVSHFVQFLKDEQIVDRNEQGVVYAALGEPLCIDVHNSMFVPTLENQGDDAQRAKWLPLAKSYKILGAYAQTELGHGSN
;
A
#
# COMPACT_ATOMS: atom_id res chain seq x y z
N MET A 1 16.82 31.96 -17.80
CA MET A 1 15.70 31.24 -17.16
C MET A 1 15.90 29.77 -17.51
N GLU A 2 16.19 28.94 -16.52
CA GLU A 2 16.41 27.51 -16.76
C GLU A 2 15.08 26.75 -16.85
N LEU A 3 15.10 25.54 -17.42
CA LEU A 3 13.90 24.71 -17.56
C LEU A 3 13.19 24.48 -16.21
N LYS A 4 13.95 24.37 -15.11
CA LYS A 4 13.42 24.21 -13.75
C LYS A 4 12.59 25.41 -13.29
N ASP A 5 12.93 26.61 -13.75
CA ASP A 5 12.21 27.85 -13.43
C ASP A 5 10.95 27.99 -14.30
N LEU A 6 10.97 27.40 -15.49
CA LEU A 6 9.88 27.45 -16.46
C LEU A 6 8.80 26.38 -16.19
N ALA A 7 9.17 25.23 -15.63
CA ALA A 7 8.25 24.11 -15.41
C ALA A 7 7.00 24.46 -14.58
N PRO A 8 7.08 25.20 -13.45
CA PRO A 8 5.89 25.62 -12.70
C PRO A 8 4.97 26.54 -13.52
N LEU A 9 5.54 27.40 -14.37
CA LEU A 9 4.79 28.32 -15.22
C LEU A 9 4.06 27.59 -16.34
N LEU A 10 4.72 26.63 -17.00
CA LEU A 10 4.11 25.79 -18.03
C LEU A 10 2.99 24.93 -17.45
N LEU A 11 3.21 24.29 -16.30
CA LEU A 11 2.16 23.51 -15.62
C LEU A 11 0.96 24.38 -15.23
N LYS A 12 1.19 25.63 -14.79
CA LYS A 12 0.11 26.57 -14.51
C LYS A 12 -0.68 26.91 -15.76
N LYS A 13 0.00 27.17 -16.89
CA LYS A 13 -0.63 27.44 -18.19
C LYS A 13 -1.48 26.26 -18.65
N GLU A 14 -0.94 25.04 -18.63
CA GLU A 14 -1.67 23.84 -19.05
C GLU A 14 -2.90 23.56 -18.17
N ARG A 15 -2.77 23.72 -16.84
CA ARG A 15 -3.91 23.55 -15.91
C ARG A 15 -5.04 24.56 -16.15
N ALA A 16 -4.73 25.75 -16.65
CA ALA A 16 -5.73 26.77 -16.96
C ALA A 16 -6.49 26.51 -18.27
N ASN A 17 -5.93 25.71 -19.17
CA ASN A 17 -6.53 25.40 -20.47
C ASN A 17 -7.55 24.26 -20.42
N GLY A 18 -7.74 23.61 -19.26
CA GLY A 18 -8.68 22.51 -19.10
C GLY A 18 -10.13 22.98 -18.90
N ASP A 19 -11.07 22.26 -19.49
CA ASP A 19 -12.53 22.43 -19.36
C ASP A 19 -13.15 21.50 -18.28
N ILE A 20 -12.36 20.56 -17.76
CA ILE A 20 -12.76 19.63 -16.71
C ILE A 20 -12.27 20.13 -15.35
N SER A 21 -13.14 20.14 -14.34
CA SER A 21 -12.74 20.36 -12.94
C SER A 21 -12.07 19.11 -12.35
N PRO A 22 -10.74 19.11 -12.07
CA PRO A 22 -10.07 17.93 -11.53
C PRO A 22 -10.57 17.59 -10.13
N ALA A 23 -11.01 18.59 -9.35
CA ALA A 23 -11.56 18.37 -8.03
C ALA A 23 -12.86 17.55 -8.07
N VAL A 24 -13.73 17.82 -9.05
CA VAL A 24 -14.97 17.06 -9.27
C VAL A 24 -14.63 15.67 -9.81
N LEU A 25 -13.82 15.60 -10.87
CA LEU A 25 -13.44 14.32 -11.50
C LEU A 25 -12.77 13.37 -10.50
N THR A 26 -11.86 13.89 -9.65
CA THR A 26 -11.17 13.05 -8.65
C THR A 26 -12.16 12.43 -7.67
N ASN A 27 -13.21 13.13 -7.27
CA ASN A 27 -14.21 12.56 -6.36
C ASN A 27 -15.02 11.45 -7.03
N ILE A 28 -15.31 11.57 -8.33
CA ILE A 28 -15.96 10.51 -9.12
C ILE A 28 -15.05 9.29 -9.23
N LEU A 29 -13.77 9.49 -9.61
CA LEU A 29 -12.79 8.41 -9.73
C LEU A 29 -12.46 7.71 -8.40
N ARG A 30 -12.72 8.38 -7.28
CA ARG A 30 -12.53 7.85 -5.92
C ARG A 30 -13.87 7.49 -5.26
N ASN A 31 -14.89 7.19 -6.07
CA ASN A 31 -16.27 6.90 -5.70
C ASN A 31 -17.03 8.11 -5.12
N VAL A 32 -16.57 8.66 -3.99
CA VAL A 32 -17.19 9.81 -3.33
C VAL A 32 -16.15 10.73 -2.70
N LYS A 33 -16.52 12.00 -2.47
CA LYS A 33 -15.65 12.99 -1.82
C LYS A 33 -15.09 12.51 -0.47
N ALA A 34 -15.93 11.91 0.37
CA ALA A 34 -15.51 11.41 1.68
C ALA A 34 -14.41 10.34 1.59
N ALA A 35 -14.51 9.42 0.63
CA ALA A 35 -13.50 8.39 0.39
C ALA A 35 -12.19 9.00 -0.14
N ASN A 36 -12.26 10.00 -1.03
CA ASN A 36 -11.07 10.72 -1.48
C ASN A 36 -10.40 11.51 -0.35
N ASP A 37 -11.17 12.17 0.51
CA ASP A 37 -10.65 12.92 1.65
C ASP A 37 -9.96 12.00 2.65
N ARG A 38 -10.58 10.86 2.98
CA ARG A 38 -9.95 9.82 3.83
C ARG A 38 -8.68 9.27 3.21
N ARG A 39 -8.69 8.98 1.90
CA ARG A 39 -7.49 8.55 1.16
C ARG A 39 -6.36 9.58 1.27
N LYS A 40 -6.65 10.87 1.10
CA LYS A 40 -5.66 11.95 1.25
C LYS A 40 -5.11 12.03 2.67
N GLN A 41 -5.95 11.85 3.69
CA GLN A 41 -5.50 11.80 5.09
C GLN A 41 -4.52 10.65 5.31
N LEU A 42 -4.85 9.44 4.86
CA LEU A 42 -3.99 8.27 4.99
C LEU A 42 -2.63 8.46 4.29
N VAL A 43 -2.64 9.00 3.06
CA VAL A 43 -1.41 9.33 2.33
C VAL A 43 -0.58 10.35 3.09
N ALA A 44 -1.19 11.42 3.61
CA ALA A 44 -0.48 12.45 4.36
C ALA A 44 0.13 11.91 5.68
N LEU A 45 -0.46 10.89 6.30
CA LEU A 45 0.13 10.22 7.47
C LEU A 45 1.39 9.44 7.06
N VAL A 46 1.33 8.71 5.94
CA VAL A 46 2.49 7.97 5.40
C VAL A 46 3.62 8.92 5.02
N GLU A 47 3.32 10.03 4.34
CA GLU A 47 4.30 11.05 3.91
C GLU A 47 5.07 11.67 5.08
N ARG A 48 4.49 11.69 6.29
CA ARG A 48 5.13 12.24 7.50
C ARG A 48 5.91 11.20 8.28
N HIS A 49 5.71 9.91 7.98
CA HIS A 49 6.32 8.85 8.75
C HIS A 49 7.78 8.64 8.30
N PRO A 50 8.78 8.71 9.19
CA PRO A 50 10.21 8.79 8.84
C PRO A 50 10.77 7.60 8.04
N VAL A 51 10.15 6.41 8.15
CA VAL A 51 10.53 5.22 7.37
C VAL A 51 9.60 4.95 6.19
N LEU A 52 8.27 5.02 6.39
CA LEU A 52 7.29 4.71 5.35
C LEU A 52 7.29 5.72 4.19
N SER A 53 7.71 6.98 4.44
CA SER A 53 7.80 8.04 3.42
C SER A 53 9.01 7.90 2.49
N ASP A 54 9.93 6.98 2.75
CA ASP A 54 11.13 6.78 1.94
C ASP A 54 10.76 6.24 0.54
N LEU A 55 11.28 6.86 -0.54
CA LEU A 55 11.02 6.43 -1.93
C LEU A 55 12.32 6.06 -2.66
N ASP A 56 13.38 5.76 -1.93
CA ASP A 56 14.74 5.60 -2.45
C ASP A 56 15.05 4.17 -2.92
N MET A 57 14.02 3.33 -3.12
CA MET A 57 14.18 1.92 -3.53
C MET A 57 15.15 1.77 -4.70
N MET A 58 15.07 2.65 -5.70
CA MET A 58 15.88 2.57 -6.91
C MET A 58 17.37 2.78 -6.67
N PHE A 59 17.76 3.45 -5.57
CA PHE A 59 19.15 3.73 -5.21
C PHE A 59 19.79 2.65 -4.34
N ARG A 60 19.04 1.59 -3.99
CA ARG A 60 19.52 0.47 -3.17
C ARG A 60 19.89 -0.73 -4.04
N ASN A 61 20.95 -1.44 -3.68
CA ASN A 61 21.25 -2.77 -4.23
C ASN A 61 20.30 -3.84 -3.66
N HIS A 62 20.40 -5.08 -4.15
CA HIS A 62 19.50 -6.18 -3.74
C HIS A 62 19.44 -6.37 -2.21
N THR A 63 20.58 -6.51 -1.54
CA THR A 63 20.66 -6.72 -0.09
C THR A 63 20.06 -5.54 0.68
N GLN A 64 20.44 -4.32 0.29
CA GLN A 64 19.93 -3.10 0.92
C GLN A 64 18.42 -2.96 0.74
N ARG A 65 17.86 -3.31 -0.44
CA ARG A 65 16.42 -3.31 -0.67
C ARG A 65 15.71 -4.32 0.23
N TYR A 66 16.26 -5.53 0.36
CA TYR A 66 15.69 -6.56 1.22
C TYR A 66 15.67 -6.13 2.69
N GLU A 67 16.81 -5.68 3.22
CA GLU A 67 16.92 -5.22 4.61
C GLU A 67 16.02 -4.01 4.90
N PHE A 68 16.00 -3.02 4.01
CA PHE A 68 15.15 -1.86 4.16
C PHE A 68 13.66 -2.22 4.01
N GLY A 69 13.33 -3.14 3.10
CA GLY A 69 11.99 -3.68 2.95
C GLY A 69 11.47 -4.35 4.23
N LEU A 70 12.30 -5.16 4.91
CA LEU A 70 11.97 -5.74 6.21
C LEU A 70 11.72 -4.67 7.28
N LYS A 71 12.58 -3.65 7.33
CA LYS A 71 12.39 -2.49 8.22
C LYS A 71 11.06 -1.79 7.92
N LYS A 72 10.76 -1.53 6.65
CA LYS A 72 9.52 -0.87 6.21
C LYS A 72 8.28 -1.70 6.53
N VAL A 73 8.33 -3.03 6.38
CA VAL A 73 7.25 -3.95 6.80
C VAL A 73 6.98 -3.84 8.30
N SER A 74 8.03 -3.85 9.13
CA SER A 74 7.86 -3.71 10.59
C SER A 74 7.17 -2.39 10.95
N HIS A 75 7.61 -1.28 10.35
CA HIS A 75 6.97 0.02 10.55
C HIS A 75 5.54 0.07 10.00
N PHE A 76 5.27 -0.57 8.85
CA PHE A 76 3.93 -0.63 8.26
C PHE A 76 2.94 -1.36 9.18
N VAL A 77 3.32 -2.54 9.68
CA VAL A 77 2.49 -3.31 10.61
C VAL A 77 2.24 -2.53 11.91
N GLN A 78 3.26 -1.86 12.45
CA GLN A 78 3.11 -1.04 13.64
C GLN A 78 2.20 0.18 13.37
N PHE A 79 2.40 0.86 12.25
CA PHE A 79 1.59 1.99 11.83
C PHE A 79 0.10 1.64 11.70
N LEU A 80 -0.24 0.50 11.09
CA LEU A 80 -1.64 0.05 11.01
C LEU A 80 -2.26 -0.17 12.40
N LYS A 81 -1.47 -0.65 13.38
CA LYS A 81 -1.93 -0.86 14.76
C LYS A 81 -2.13 0.47 15.48
N ASP A 82 -1.15 1.37 15.40
CA ASP A 82 -1.17 2.67 16.09
C ASP A 82 -2.31 3.55 15.58
N GLU A 83 -2.53 3.58 14.26
CA GLU A 83 -3.60 4.34 13.61
C GLU A 83 -4.95 3.58 13.60
N GLN A 84 -5.02 2.38 14.19
CA GLN A 84 -6.23 1.54 14.26
C GLN A 84 -6.87 1.27 12.89
N ILE A 85 -6.05 1.08 11.86
CA ILE A 85 -6.49 0.87 10.48
C ILE A 85 -6.79 -0.62 10.27
N VAL A 86 -8.06 -0.98 10.50
CA VAL A 86 -8.57 -2.36 10.38
C VAL A 86 -9.23 -2.65 9.03
N ASP A 87 -9.70 -1.61 8.32
CA ASP A 87 -10.36 -1.77 7.03
C ASP A 87 -9.34 -2.12 5.94
N ARG A 88 -9.64 -3.16 5.14
CA ARG A 88 -8.73 -3.65 4.10
C ARG A 88 -8.51 -2.66 2.97
N ASN A 89 -9.51 -1.83 2.62
CA ASN A 89 -9.33 -0.84 1.57
C ASN A 89 -8.42 0.29 2.07
N GLU A 90 -8.57 0.71 3.31
CA GLU A 90 -7.65 1.67 3.93
C GLU A 90 -6.23 1.13 4.04
N GLN A 91 -6.06 -0.14 4.45
CA GLN A 91 -4.75 -0.80 4.43
C GLN A 91 -4.14 -0.82 3.03
N GLY A 92 -4.93 -1.08 1.99
CA GLY A 92 -4.50 -1.01 0.59
C GLY A 92 -4.08 0.40 0.17
N VAL A 93 -4.76 1.45 0.64
CA VAL A 93 -4.38 2.84 0.40
C VAL A 93 -3.04 3.18 1.06
N VAL A 94 -2.86 2.81 2.33
CA VAL A 94 -1.60 3.00 3.05
C VAL A 94 -0.48 2.26 2.34
N TYR A 95 -0.72 1.01 1.96
CA TYR A 95 0.25 0.18 1.27
C TYR A 95 0.68 0.77 -0.08
N ALA A 96 -0.29 1.23 -0.89
CA ALA A 96 -0.01 1.90 -2.16
C ALA A 96 0.81 3.19 -1.97
N ALA A 97 0.63 3.89 -0.86
CA ALA A 97 1.38 5.11 -0.55
C ALA A 97 2.86 4.85 -0.22
N LEU A 98 3.25 3.61 0.09
CA LEU A 98 4.64 3.25 0.38
C LEU A 98 5.57 3.33 -0.84
N GLY A 99 5.00 3.36 -2.04
CA GLY A 99 5.72 3.55 -3.30
C GLY A 99 6.59 2.38 -3.76
N GLU A 100 6.59 1.25 -3.04
CA GLU A 100 7.33 0.06 -3.40
C GLU A 100 6.63 -1.22 -2.91
N PRO A 101 6.79 -2.35 -3.64
CA PRO A 101 6.33 -3.66 -3.15
C PRO A 101 7.23 -4.15 -2.01
N LEU A 102 6.61 -4.76 -1.01
CA LEU A 102 7.23 -5.28 0.19
C LEU A 102 6.99 -6.78 0.30
N CYS A 103 7.86 -7.47 1.04
CA CYS A 103 7.78 -8.92 1.23
C CYS A 103 6.55 -9.41 2.03
N ILE A 104 5.69 -8.50 2.51
CA ILE A 104 4.45 -8.82 3.24
C ILE A 104 3.24 -8.96 2.31
N ASP A 105 3.38 -8.64 1.02
CA ASP A 105 2.25 -8.58 0.08
C ASP A 105 1.41 -9.84 0.03
N VAL A 106 2.07 -10.99 -0.20
CA VAL A 106 1.39 -12.28 -0.33
C VAL A 106 0.74 -12.71 0.99
N HIS A 107 1.31 -12.30 2.13
CA HIS A 107 0.72 -12.58 3.43
C HIS A 107 -0.66 -11.91 3.54
N ASN A 108 -0.74 -10.62 3.22
CA ASN A 108 -1.97 -9.83 3.34
C ASN A 108 -2.99 -10.15 2.22
N SER A 109 -2.51 -10.31 0.98
CA SER A 109 -3.36 -10.44 -0.20
C SER A 109 -3.83 -11.87 -0.50
N MET A 110 -3.11 -12.89 -0.03
CA MET A 110 -3.42 -14.29 -0.33
C MET A 110 -3.49 -15.17 0.92
N PHE A 111 -2.45 -15.19 1.76
CA PHE A 111 -2.40 -16.11 2.91
C PHE A 111 -3.56 -15.88 3.90
N VAL A 112 -3.77 -14.63 4.34
CA VAL A 112 -4.88 -14.29 5.26
C VAL A 112 -6.25 -14.58 4.61
N PRO A 113 -6.57 -14.10 3.40
CA PRO A 113 -7.85 -14.41 2.75
C PRO A 113 -8.10 -15.91 2.53
N THR A 114 -7.07 -16.70 2.23
CA THR A 114 -7.21 -18.16 2.10
C THR A 114 -7.63 -18.79 3.43
N LEU A 115 -7.02 -18.40 4.54
CA LEU A 115 -7.44 -18.87 5.87
C LEU A 115 -8.89 -18.47 6.18
N GLU A 116 -9.31 -17.25 5.83
CA GLU A 116 -10.67 -16.77 6.07
C GLU A 116 -11.72 -17.53 5.27
N ASN A 117 -11.46 -17.72 3.98
CA ASN A 117 -12.48 -18.19 3.04
C ASN A 117 -12.48 -19.71 2.87
N GLN A 118 -11.37 -20.39 3.15
CA GLN A 118 -11.22 -21.82 2.89
C GLN A 118 -10.96 -22.65 4.16
N GLY A 119 -10.55 -22.02 5.26
CA GLY A 119 -10.35 -22.73 6.53
C GLY A 119 -11.68 -23.07 7.21
N ASP A 120 -11.78 -24.21 7.88
CA ASP A 120 -12.92 -24.54 8.75
C ASP A 120 -12.93 -23.70 10.05
N ASP A 121 -13.97 -23.83 10.89
CA ASP A 121 -14.09 -23.05 12.13
C ASP A 121 -12.90 -23.24 13.09
N ALA A 122 -12.41 -24.47 13.25
CA ALA A 122 -11.30 -24.77 14.14
C ALA A 122 -9.99 -24.20 13.60
N GLN A 123 -9.76 -24.31 12.30
CA GLN A 123 -8.61 -23.74 11.60
C GLN A 123 -8.62 -22.21 11.66
N ARG A 124 -9.76 -21.57 11.40
CA ARG A 124 -9.92 -20.11 11.51
C ARG A 124 -9.66 -19.64 12.94
N ALA A 125 -10.27 -20.28 13.93
CA ALA A 125 -10.09 -19.92 15.34
C ALA A 125 -8.62 -20.02 15.79
N LYS A 126 -7.88 -21.01 15.27
CA LYS A 126 -6.46 -21.20 15.58
C LYS A 126 -5.54 -20.24 14.85
N TRP A 127 -5.67 -20.13 13.52
CA TRP A 127 -4.65 -19.50 12.68
C TRP A 127 -4.94 -18.05 12.33
N LEU A 128 -6.20 -17.69 12.15
CA LEU A 128 -6.55 -16.35 11.68
C LEU A 128 -6.16 -15.23 12.65
N PRO A 129 -6.36 -15.36 13.98
CA PRO A 129 -5.90 -14.34 14.92
C PRO A 129 -4.38 -14.17 14.92
N LEU A 130 -3.63 -15.26 14.71
CA LEU A 130 -2.17 -15.22 14.64
C LEU A 130 -1.70 -14.53 13.36
N ALA A 131 -2.32 -14.83 12.22
CA ALA A 131 -2.00 -14.22 10.94
C ALA A 131 -2.34 -12.72 10.93
N LYS A 132 -3.57 -12.34 11.34
CA LYS A 132 -4.00 -10.93 11.39
C LYS A 132 -3.21 -10.08 12.38
N SER A 133 -2.63 -10.67 13.41
CA SER A 133 -1.77 -9.96 14.37
C SER A 133 -0.29 -9.95 13.99
N TYR A 134 0.07 -10.55 12.84
CA TYR A 134 1.43 -10.75 12.34
C TYR A 134 2.32 -11.58 13.28
N LYS A 135 1.73 -12.45 14.11
CA LYS A 135 2.46 -13.42 14.94
C LYS A 135 2.98 -14.61 14.13
N ILE A 136 2.33 -14.88 13.00
CA ILE A 136 2.82 -15.78 11.96
C ILE A 136 2.82 -15.02 10.64
N LEU A 137 3.81 -15.31 9.81
CA LEU A 137 3.87 -14.84 8.43
C LEU A 137 3.68 -16.06 7.52
N GLY A 138 3.11 -15.84 6.34
CA GLY A 138 2.72 -16.91 5.45
C GLY A 138 2.79 -16.47 4.01
N ALA A 139 2.90 -17.47 3.13
CA ALA A 139 2.92 -17.31 1.68
C ALA A 139 1.77 -18.11 1.07
N TYR A 140 1.60 -17.97 -0.25
CA TYR A 140 0.65 -18.76 -1.02
C TYR A 140 1.42 -19.51 -2.12
N ALA A 141 1.90 -20.69 -1.76
CA ALA A 141 2.75 -21.52 -2.60
C ALA A 141 1.91 -22.37 -3.57
N GLN A 142 1.30 -21.72 -4.56
CA GLN A 142 0.51 -22.38 -5.61
C GLN A 142 1.35 -22.75 -6.84
N THR A 143 2.14 -21.79 -7.35
CA THR A 143 2.89 -21.98 -8.61
C THR A 143 4.06 -22.93 -8.41
N GLU A 144 4.17 -23.92 -9.29
CA GLU A 144 5.26 -24.87 -9.37
C GLU A 144 6.07 -24.64 -10.67
N LEU A 145 7.27 -25.22 -10.77
CA LEU A 145 8.15 -25.06 -11.94
C LEU A 145 7.46 -25.45 -13.26
N GLY A 146 6.63 -26.50 -13.24
CA GLY A 146 5.92 -27.00 -14.41
C GLY A 146 4.46 -26.53 -14.54
N HIS A 147 3.89 -25.88 -13.52
CA HIS A 147 2.44 -25.66 -13.44
C HIS A 147 2.10 -24.31 -12.79
N GLY A 148 1.15 -23.58 -13.41
CA GLY A 148 0.66 -22.32 -12.86
C GLY A 148 -0.69 -21.89 -13.43
N SER A 149 -0.86 -21.98 -14.75
CA SER A 149 -2.15 -21.64 -15.41
C SER A 149 -3.09 -22.85 -15.60
N ASN A 150 -2.59 -24.06 -15.36
CA ASN A 150 -3.17 -25.33 -15.85
C ASN A 150 -3.89 -26.08 -14.73
#